data_AF-A0A165F421-F1
#
_entry.id   AF-A0A165F421-F1
#
_cell.length_a   1.000
_cell.length_b   1.000
_cell.length_c   1.000
_cell.angle_alpha   90.00
_cell.angle_beta   90.00
_cell.angle_gamma   90.00
#
_symmetry.space_group_name_H-M   'P 1'
#
loop_
_entity.id
_entity.type
_entity.pdbx_description
1 polymer ?
#
loop_
_entity_poly.entity_id
_entity_poly.type
_entity_poly.pdbx_seq_one_letter_code
_entity_poly.pdbx_strand_id
1 'polypeptide(L)'
;MFRSHKNTAPVEQPANPPRRSGTLFHRRAASPSPVRTEDTKRSGGLFGGHRRSSSSSDERRTMNSSSTRTGTGIFGGSRNDDPVSAARGKVSEAEAAERAADQALINARQAVVQAKQHVKDLAKQHVKDLVSNAEREARAAKARHTEAKSVHKDAAHLGKFN
;
A
#
# COMPACT_ATOMS: atom_id res chain seq x y z
N MET A 1 -62.04 -31.41 10.19
CA MET A 1 -61.88 -30.24 9.29
C MET A 1 -61.13 -29.20 10.11
N PHE A 2 -59.91 -28.75 9.80
CA PHE A 2 -59.46 -28.13 8.55
C PHE A 2 -57.97 -28.46 8.29
N ARG A 3 -57.64 -28.72 7.02
CA ARG A 3 -56.26 -28.74 6.51
C ARG A 3 -55.79 -27.28 6.44
N SER A 4 -54.69 -26.96 7.11
CA SER A 4 -53.98 -25.73 6.85
C SER A 4 -52.74 -26.05 6.02
N HIS A 5 -52.73 -25.46 4.83
CA HIS A 5 -51.70 -25.61 3.82
C HIS A 5 -50.39 -25.01 4.31
N LYS A 6 -49.29 -25.69 3.96
CA LYS A 6 -47.93 -25.22 4.14
C LYS A 6 -47.76 -23.92 3.34
N ASN A 7 -47.77 -22.78 4.02
CA ASN A 7 -47.23 -21.54 3.45
C ASN A 7 -45.72 -21.65 3.49
N THR A 8 -45.16 -22.24 2.43
CA THR A 8 -43.78 -22.05 2.04
C THR A 8 -43.60 -20.56 1.77
N ALA A 9 -42.90 -19.86 2.67
CA ALA A 9 -42.52 -18.48 2.46
C ALA A 9 -41.74 -18.38 1.13
N PRO A 10 -41.99 -17.35 0.29
CA PRO A 10 -41.16 -17.14 -0.88
C PRO A 10 -39.73 -16.88 -0.40
N VAL A 11 -38.80 -17.73 -0.84
CA VAL A 11 -37.37 -17.49 -0.66
C VAL A 11 -37.09 -16.13 -1.30
N GLU A 12 -36.76 -15.17 -0.47
CA GLU A 12 -36.38 -13.82 -0.85
C GLU A 12 -35.09 -13.92 -1.68
N GLN A 13 -35.24 -13.96 -3.00
CA GLN A 13 -34.13 -13.74 -3.92
C GLN A 13 -33.57 -12.35 -3.63
N PRO A 14 -32.26 -12.18 -3.37
CA PRO A 14 -31.71 -10.85 -3.28
C PRO A 14 -31.92 -10.15 -4.62
N ALA A 15 -32.71 -9.09 -4.59
CA ALA A 15 -32.98 -8.22 -5.73
C ALA A 15 -31.66 -7.76 -6.37
N ASN A 16 -31.54 -7.94 -7.68
CA ASN A 16 -30.42 -7.42 -8.46
C ASN A 16 -30.31 -5.90 -8.24
N PRO A 17 -29.12 -5.36 -7.91
CA PRO A 17 -28.97 -3.94 -7.68
C PRO A 17 -29.19 -3.15 -8.99
N PRO A 18 -29.74 -1.92 -8.93
CA PRO A 18 -29.91 -1.07 -10.10
C PRO A 18 -28.54 -0.80 -10.75
N ARG A 19 -28.44 -1.03 -12.06
CA ARG A 19 -27.25 -0.70 -12.86
C ARG A 19 -27.05 0.81 -12.86
N ARG A 20 -26.18 1.30 -11.98
CA ARG A 20 -25.76 2.71 -11.94
C ARG A 20 -24.82 2.97 -13.11
N SER A 21 -25.27 3.85 -14.00
CA SER A 21 -24.45 4.50 -15.03
C SER A 21 -23.29 5.26 -14.39
N GLY A 22 -22.09 5.06 -14.95
CA GLY A 22 -20.95 5.97 -14.80
C GLY A 22 -20.18 5.90 -13.48
N THR A 23 -18.99 5.30 -13.50
CA THR A 23 -17.76 5.89 -12.95
C THR A 23 -16.58 4.97 -13.27
N LEU A 24 -15.54 5.59 -13.81
CA LEU A 24 -14.30 4.99 -14.27
C LEU A 24 -13.56 4.38 -13.06
N PHE A 25 -12.84 3.28 -13.29
CA PHE A 25 -12.01 2.52 -12.31
C PHE A 25 -12.70 1.40 -11.52
N HIS A 26 -13.09 0.33 -12.21
CA HIS A 26 -13.21 -1.00 -11.58
C HIS A 26 -12.28 -1.99 -12.31
N ARG A 27 -11.17 -2.35 -11.66
CA ARG A 27 -10.34 -3.52 -12.01
C ARG A 27 -11.11 -4.77 -11.56
N ARG A 28 -11.64 -5.54 -12.52
CA ARG A 28 -12.26 -6.85 -12.25
C ARG A 28 -11.20 -7.88 -11.86
N ALA A 29 -11.52 -8.67 -10.85
CA ALA A 29 -10.89 -9.93 -10.52
C ALA A 29 -11.30 -11.06 -11.49
N ALA A 30 -10.40 -12.03 -11.63
CA ALA A 30 -10.59 -13.46 -11.93
C ALA A 30 -11.06 -13.97 -13.33
N SER A 31 -10.09 -14.61 -14.03
CA SER A 31 -10.13 -15.84 -14.87
C SER A 31 -10.87 -15.86 -16.24
N PRO A 32 -10.61 -16.81 -17.19
CA PRO A 32 -9.38 -17.53 -17.60
C PRO A 32 -9.11 -17.45 -19.15
N SER A 33 -7.97 -18.01 -19.59
CA SER A 33 -7.59 -18.43 -20.97
C SER A 33 -6.79 -17.44 -21.86
N PRO A 34 -5.55 -17.78 -22.28
CA PRO A 34 -4.86 -17.06 -23.36
C PRO A 34 -5.22 -17.69 -24.72
N VAL A 35 -6.03 -17.00 -25.51
CA VAL A 35 -6.07 -17.23 -26.97
C VAL A 35 -4.97 -16.37 -27.58
N ARG A 36 -3.99 -17.03 -28.20
CA ARG A 36 -2.99 -16.39 -29.06
C ARG A 36 -3.68 -15.96 -30.34
N THR A 37 -3.57 -14.68 -30.68
CA THR A 37 -3.73 -14.19 -32.06
C THR A 37 -2.66 -13.17 -32.35
N GLU A 38 -1.95 -13.45 -33.43
CA GLU A 38 -0.92 -12.65 -34.09
C GLU A 38 -1.42 -11.27 -34.55
N ASP A 39 -0.44 -10.38 -34.71
CA ASP A 39 -0.39 -9.21 -35.59
C ASP A 39 -1.54 -8.20 -35.63
N THR A 40 -1.26 -6.96 -35.21
CA THR A 40 -1.46 -5.78 -36.09
C THR A 40 -0.76 -4.52 -35.58
N LYS A 41 -0.25 -3.75 -36.54
CA LYS A 41 0.57 -2.55 -36.40
C LYS A 41 -0.25 -1.32 -35.95
N ARG A 42 0.39 -0.51 -35.09
CA ARG A 42 0.39 0.98 -35.03
C ARG A 42 -0.94 1.74 -34.78
N SER A 43 -1.05 2.33 -33.60
CA SER A 43 -1.43 3.74 -33.36
C SER A 43 -0.80 4.14 -32.00
N GLY A 44 -0.15 5.28 -31.79
CA GLY A 44 -0.46 6.63 -32.25
C GLY A 44 -1.07 7.44 -31.09
N GLY A 45 -0.42 7.47 -29.91
CA GLY A 45 -0.95 8.05 -28.67
C GLY A 45 -0.37 9.42 -28.31
N LEU A 46 -1.23 10.44 -28.36
CA LEU A 46 -1.01 11.87 -28.15
C LEU A 46 -0.73 12.25 -26.69
N PHE A 47 0.52 12.32 -26.23
CA PHE A 47 0.89 13.15 -25.07
C PHE A 47 2.29 13.73 -25.23
N GLY A 48 2.35 14.89 -25.88
CA GLY A 48 3.47 15.80 -25.74
C GLY A 48 3.43 16.43 -24.35
N GLY A 49 4.44 16.14 -23.54
CA GLY A 49 4.70 16.78 -22.26
C GLY A 49 6.19 16.90 -22.05
N HIS A 50 6.76 18.03 -22.49
CA HIS A 50 8.16 18.34 -22.28
C HIS A 50 8.49 18.42 -20.79
N ARG A 51 9.36 17.52 -20.29
CA ARG A 51 10.26 17.83 -19.19
C ARG A 51 11.66 17.35 -19.55
N ARG A 52 12.48 18.33 -19.93
CA ARG A 52 13.93 18.20 -20.02
C ARG A 52 14.44 18.29 -18.59
N SER A 53 14.86 17.17 -18.04
CA SER A 53 15.69 17.12 -16.83
C SER A 53 16.67 15.98 -17.05
N SER A 54 17.84 16.37 -17.55
CA SER A 54 19.02 15.53 -17.76
C SER A 54 19.47 14.92 -16.45
N SER A 55 19.43 13.59 -16.36
CA SER A 55 20.21 12.80 -15.42
C SER A 55 20.12 11.33 -15.81
N SER A 56 21.26 10.65 -15.78
CA SER A 56 21.44 9.20 -15.92
C SER A 56 21.49 8.65 -17.34
N SER A 57 22.72 8.67 -17.86
CA SER A 57 23.35 7.59 -18.61
C SER A 57 23.11 6.23 -17.96
N ASP A 58 22.74 5.23 -18.77
CA ASP A 58 23.40 3.92 -18.93
C ASP A 58 22.41 2.96 -19.60
N GLU A 59 22.57 2.69 -20.89
CA GLU A 59 22.42 1.32 -21.41
C GLU A 59 23.43 1.09 -22.53
N ARG A 60 24.39 0.23 -22.19
CA ARG A 60 25.42 -0.32 -23.05
C ARG A 60 24.75 -1.15 -24.15
N ARG A 61 24.84 -0.72 -25.40
CA ARG A 61 24.65 -1.59 -26.56
C ARG A 61 25.90 -1.57 -27.42
N THR A 62 26.65 -2.65 -27.29
CA THR A 62 27.70 -3.09 -28.19
C THR A 62 27.11 -3.32 -29.59
N MET A 63 27.36 -2.42 -30.52
CA MET A 63 27.25 -2.69 -31.95
C MET A 63 28.49 -2.11 -32.63
N ASN A 64 29.44 -3.01 -32.84
CA ASN A 64 30.56 -2.90 -33.74
C ASN A 64 30.04 -2.65 -35.16
N SER A 65 30.22 -1.44 -35.69
CA SER A 65 30.14 -1.18 -37.13
C SER A 65 31.26 -0.24 -37.52
N SER A 66 32.35 -0.85 -37.97
CA SER A 66 33.35 -0.24 -38.83
C SER A 66 32.70 0.56 -39.97
N SER A 67 33.09 1.81 -40.17
CA SER A 67 33.74 2.26 -41.42
C SER A 67 33.91 3.79 -41.48
N THR A 68 35.15 4.16 -41.80
CA THR A 68 35.58 5.29 -42.64
C THR A 68 35.52 6.74 -42.15
N ARG A 69 36.68 7.17 -41.67
CA ARG A 69 37.48 8.32 -42.14
C ARG A 69 36.86 9.71 -42.04
N THR A 70 37.23 10.45 -40.98
CA THR A 70 37.68 11.85 -41.07
C THR A 70 38.23 12.31 -39.71
N GLY A 71 39.41 12.94 -39.70
CA GLY A 71 39.86 13.74 -38.55
C GLY A 71 40.94 13.09 -37.67
N THR A 72 42.16 13.08 -38.17
CA THR A 72 43.39 13.48 -37.45
C THR A 72 43.25 13.75 -35.94
N GLY A 73 43.84 12.89 -35.10
CA GLY A 73 44.15 13.24 -33.70
C GLY A 73 43.95 12.13 -32.65
N ILE A 74 44.63 10.98 -32.78
CA ILE A 74 44.70 9.93 -31.74
C ILE A 74 45.52 10.38 -30.49
N PHE A 75 45.98 11.64 -30.47
CA PHE A 75 46.67 12.26 -29.34
C PHE A 75 46.06 13.64 -29.01
N GLY A 76 44.76 13.67 -28.73
CA GLY A 76 44.05 14.90 -28.36
C GLY A 76 43.64 14.93 -26.89
N GLY A 77 44.54 15.35 -26.01
CA GLY A 77 44.12 16.12 -24.83
C GLY A 77 43.84 15.42 -23.50
N SER A 78 44.58 14.36 -23.13
CA SER A 78 44.76 14.02 -21.70
C SER A 78 46.24 13.86 -21.40
N ARG A 79 46.96 14.97 -21.48
CA ARG A 79 48.30 15.10 -20.91
C ARG A 79 48.09 15.76 -19.56
N ASN A 80 47.92 14.95 -18.51
CA ASN A 80 48.30 15.21 -17.10
C ASN A 80 47.63 14.23 -16.11
N ASP A 81 46.65 13.43 -16.53
CA ASP A 81 46.11 12.36 -15.67
C ASP A 81 46.91 11.08 -15.88
N ASP A 82 47.89 10.86 -15.00
CA ASP A 82 48.55 9.56 -14.87
C ASP A 82 47.46 8.47 -14.72
N PRO A 83 47.39 7.44 -15.57
CA PRO A 83 46.39 6.37 -15.43
C PRO A 83 46.38 5.75 -14.03
N VAL A 84 47.50 5.78 -13.31
CA VAL A 84 47.61 5.35 -11.92
C VAL A 84 46.84 6.29 -10.97
N SER A 85 46.86 7.62 -11.19
CA SER A 85 46.10 8.58 -10.38
C SER A 85 44.59 8.42 -10.59
N ALA A 86 44.16 8.20 -11.83
CA ALA A 86 42.76 7.92 -12.15
C ALA A 86 42.28 6.59 -11.52
N ALA A 87 43.12 5.56 -11.53
CA ALA A 87 42.81 4.29 -10.85
C ALA A 87 42.67 4.47 -9.33
N ARG A 88 43.57 5.24 -8.70
CA ARG A 88 43.50 5.56 -7.26
C ARG A 88 42.24 6.35 -6.91
N GLY A 89 41.85 7.31 -7.74
CA GLY A 89 40.59 8.04 -7.57
C GLY A 89 39.37 7.12 -7.55
N LYS A 90 39.30 6.18 -8.51
CA LYS A 90 38.22 5.19 -8.57
C LYS A 90 38.18 4.25 -7.36
N VAL A 91 39.33 3.82 -6.84
CA VAL A 91 39.38 3.00 -5.62
C VAL A 91 38.87 3.78 -4.42
N SER A 92 39.32 5.03 -4.25
CA SER A 92 38.84 5.89 -3.17
C SER A 92 37.33 6.14 -3.24
N GLU A 93 36.79 6.31 -4.44
CA GLU A 93 35.35 6.47 -4.66
C GLU A 93 34.58 5.19 -4.29
N ALA A 94 35.09 4.02 -4.72
CA ALA A 94 34.49 2.73 -4.41
C ALA A 94 34.47 2.47 -2.89
N GLU A 95 35.58 2.74 -2.18
CA GLU A 95 35.63 2.62 -0.73
C GLU A 95 34.66 3.56 -0.01
N ALA A 96 34.53 4.79 -0.48
CA ALA A 96 33.57 5.73 0.09
C ALA A 96 32.12 5.26 -0.15
N ALA A 97 31.83 4.75 -1.34
CA ALA A 97 30.53 4.19 -1.69
C ALA A 97 30.19 2.96 -0.84
N GLU A 98 31.16 2.07 -0.59
CA GLU A 98 30.98 0.91 0.28
C GLU A 98 30.61 1.34 1.71
N ARG A 99 31.40 2.23 2.32
CA ARG A 99 31.11 2.74 3.67
C ARG A 99 29.73 3.41 3.74
N ALA A 100 29.35 4.17 2.71
CA ALA A 100 28.04 4.81 2.65
C ALA A 100 26.90 3.79 2.56
N ALA A 101 27.07 2.73 1.77
CA ALA A 101 26.10 1.65 1.66
C ALA A 101 25.91 0.90 2.99
N ASP A 102 27.00 0.61 3.70
CA ASP A 102 26.94 -0.05 5.02
C ASP A 102 26.20 0.81 6.04
N GLN A 103 26.49 2.11 6.09
CA GLN A 103 25.78 3.05 6.94
C GLN A 103 24.28 3.10 6.60
N ALA A 104 23.94 3.16 5.31
CA ALA A 104 22.55 3.14 4.87
C ALA A 104 21.82 1.86 5.29
N LEU A 105 22.49 0.71 5.23
CA LEU A 105 21.93 -0.57 5.66
C LEU A 105 21.65 -0.60 7.17
N ILE A 106 22.57 -0.09 7.99
CA ILE A 106 22.39 0.02 9.44
C ILE A 106 21.18 0.93 9.74
N ASN A 107 21.12 2.09 9.11
CA ASN A 107 20.02 3.05 9.30
C ASN A 107 18.67 2.43 8.88
N ALA A 108 18.62 1.72 7.76
CA ALA A 108 17.42 1.03 7.30
C ALA A 108 16.94 -0.03 8.30
N ARG A 109 17.86 -0.83 8.87
CA ARG A 109 17.53 -1.80 9.91
C ARG A 109 16.97 -1.13 11.17
N GLN A 110 17.58 -0.04 11.60
CA GLN A 110 17.10 0.74 12.75
C GLN A 110 15.69 1.31 12.50
N ALA A 111 15.46 1.89 11.31
CA ALA A 111 14.16 2.43 10.93
C ALA A 111 13.05 1.36 10.97
N VAL A 112 13.34 0.13 10.51
CA VAL A 112 12.38 -0.99 10.57
C VAL A 112 12.06 -1.36 12.01
N VAL A 113 13.07 -1.42 12.88
CA VAL A 113 12.86 -1.71 14.32
C VAL A 113 11.99 -0.63 14.96
N GLN A 114 12.30 0.65 14.70
CA GLN A 114 11.51 1.78 15.21
C GLN A 114 10.07 1.74 14.71
N ALA A 115 9.84 1.47 13.42
CA ALA A 115 8.51 1.35 12.85
C ALA A 115 7.70 0.22 13.50
N LYS A 116 8.30 -0.96 13.70
CA LYS A 116 7.67 -2.08 14.40
C LYS A 116 7.30 -1.72 15.83
N GLN A 117 8.20 -1.03 16.54
CA GLN A 117 7.97 -0.60 17.90
C GLN A 117 6.81 0.40 17.97
N HIS A 118 6.75 1.36 17.05
CA HIS A 118 5.65 2.32 16.95
C HIS A 118 4.29 1.64 16.73
N VAL A 119 4.22 0.67 15.82
CA VAL A 119 2.99 -0.12 15.60
C VAL A 119 2.58 -0.87 16.87
N LYS A 120 3.54 -1.47 17.57
CA LYS A 120 3.28 -2.19 18.82
C LYS A 120 2.75 -1.25 19.90
N ASP A 121 3.28 -0.04 20.00
CA ASP A 121 2.86 0.94 21.00
C ASP A 121 1.48 1.52 20.69
N LEU A 122 1.18 1.81 19.42
CA LEU A 122 -0.17 2.17 18.98
C LEU A 122 -1.17 1.05 19.27
N ALA A 123 -0.82 -0.20 18.97
CA ALA A 123 -1.69 -1.34 19.27
C ALA A 123 -1.98 -1.46 20.77
N LYS A 124 -0.95 -1.31 21.62
CA LYS A 124 -1.13 -1.32 23.08
C LYS A 124 -2.01 -0.17 23.57
N GLN A 125 -1.81 1.03 23.05
CA GLN A 125 -2.62 2.20 23.41
C GLN A 125 -4.07 1.96 23.03
N HIS A 126 -4.32 1.52 21.79
CA HIS A 126 -5.67 1.20 21.33
C HIS A 126 -6.35 0.13 22.19
N VAL A 127 -5.63 -0.95 22.53
CA VAL A 127 -6.15 -1.97 23.45
C VAL A 127 -6.46 -1.39 24.84
N LYS A 128 -5.57 -0.54 25.38
CA LYS A 128 -5.77 0.13 26.67
C LYS A 128 -7.03 1.01 26.66
N ASP A 129 -7.25 1.76 25.59
CA ASP A 129 -8.41 2.64 25.45
C ASP A 129 -9.71 1.83 25.37
N LEU A 130 -9.71 0.75 24.59
CA LEU A 130 -10.84 -0.18 24.51
C LEU A 130 -11.18 -0.79 25.88
N VAL A 131 -10.18 -1.25 26.63
CA VAL A 131 -10.39 -1.82 27.97
C VAL A 131 -10.96 -0.76 28.92
N SER A 132 -10.42 0.46 28.90
CA SER A 132 -10.91 1.54 29.76
C SER A 132 -12.34 1.96 29.43
N ASN A 133 -12.71 1.97 28.15
CA ASN A 133 -14.08 2.24 27.70
C ASN A 133 -15.04 1.13 28.18
N ALA A 134 -14.65 -0.14 28.01
CA ALA A 134 -15.44 -1.28 28.46
C ALA A 134 -15.67 -1.27 29.98
N GLU A 135 -14.65 -0.90 30.77
CA GLU A 135 -14.80 -0.75 32.23
C GLU A 135 -15.78 0.36 32.60
N ARG A 136 -15.75 1.50 31.90
CA ARG A 136 -16.67 2.62 32.13
C ARG A 136 -18.10 2.24 31.78
N GLU A 137 -18.31 1.54 30.66
CA GLU A 137 -19.62 1.03 30.26
C GLU A 137 -20.14 -0.02 31.25
N ALA A 138 -19.29 -0.93 31.73
CA ALA A 138 -19.67 -1.92 32.72
C ALA A 138 -20.10 -1.28 34.05
N ARG A 139 -19.43 -0.21 34.48
CA ARG A 139 -19.84 0.56 35.68
C ARG A 139 -21.17 1.26 35.47
N ALA A 140 -21.37 1.90 34.31
CA ALA A 140 -22.62 2.56 33.97
C ALA A 140 -23.79 1.57 33.89
N ALA A 141 -23.60 0.41 33.28
CA ALA A 141 -24.61 -0.64 33.18
C ALA A 141 -25.00 -1.18 34.57
N LYS A 142 -24.02 -1.40 35.46
CA LYS A 142 -24.29 -1.81 36.85
C LYS A 142 -25.12 -0.76 37.59
N ALA A 143 -24.77 0.52 37.48
CA ALA A 143 -25.50 1.62 38.12
C ALA A 143 -26.96 1.68 37.62
N ARG A 144 -27.17 1.63 36.30
CA ARG A 144 -28.51 1.60 35.68
C ARG A 144 -29.34 0.41 36.14
N HIS A 145 -28.71 -0.77 36.23
CA HIS A 145 -29.41 -1.95 36.69
C HIS A 145 -29.80 -1.87 38.18
N THR A 146 -28.94 -1.32 39.04
CA THR A 146 -29.29 -1.09 40.45
C THR A 146 -30.42 -0.08 40.61
N GLU A 147 -30.41 0.99 39.81
CA GLU A 147 -31.46 2.01 39.77
C GLU A 147 -32.79 1.42 39.27
N ALA A 148 -32.78 0.66 38.18
CA ALA A 148 -33.96 -0.02 37.68
C ALA A 148 -34.56 -0.98 38.73
N LYS A 149 -33.71 -1.67 39.50
CA LYS A 149 -34.15 -2.54 40.59
C LYS A 149 -34.78 -1.77 41.76
N SER A 150 -34.28 -0.60 42.12
CA SER A 150 -34.91 0.21 43.19
C SER A 150 -36.26 0.74 42.73
N VAL A 151 -36.33 1.34 41.53
CA VAL A 151 -37.59 1.82 40.94
C VAL A 151 -38.63 0.72 40.85
N HIS A 152 -38.23 -0.49 40.44
CA HIS A 152 -39.16 -1.63 40.39
C HIS A 152 -39.73 -1.99 41.77
N LYS A 153 -38.91 -1.98 42.83
CA LYS A 153 -39.39 -2.22 44.19
C LYS A 153 -40.35 -1.13 44.64
N ASP A 154 -40.05 0.12 44.38
CA ASP A 154 -40.89 1.26 44.78
C ASP A 154 -42.24 1.20 44.06
N ALA A 155 -42.23 0.94 42.74
CA ALA A 155 -43.44 0.75 41.94
C ALA A 155 -44.29 -0.45 42.40
N ALA A 156 -43.65 -1.56 42.80
CA ALA A 156 -44.36 -2.75 43.28
C ALA A 156 -45.10 -2.53 44.61
N HIS A 157 -44.65 -1.60 45.46
CA HIS A 157 -45.36 -1.25 46.69
C HIS A 157 -46.57 -0.33 46.41
N LEU A 158 -46.46 0.55 45.42
CA LEU A 158 -47.56 1.45 45.01
C LEU A 158 -48.75 0.68 44.40
N GLY A 159 -48.51 -0.42 43.69
CA GLY A 159 -49.56 -1.23 43.08
C GLY A 159 -50.38 -2.11 44.04
N LYS A 160 -50.03 -2.15 45.34
CA LYS A 160 -50.74 -2.97 46.34
C LYS A 160 -51.84 -2.23 47.10
N PHE A 161 -51.99 -0.93 46.90
CA PHE A 161 -52.96 -0.08 47.60
C PHE A 161 -54.09 0.45 46.71
N ASN A 162 -54.27 -0.12 45.50
CA ASN A 162 -55.44 0.04 44.64
C ASN A 162 -56.16 -1.31 44.52
#